data_AF-W2VNI2-F1
#
_entry.id   AF-W2VNI2-F1
#
_cell.length_a   1.000
_cell.length_b   1.000
_cell.length_c   1.000
_cell.angle_alpha   90.00
_cell.angle_beta   90.00
_cell.angle_gamma   90.00
#
_symmetry.space_group_name_H-M   'P 1'
#
loop_
_entity.id
_entity.type
_entity.pdbx_description
1 polymer ?
#
loop_
_entity_poly.entity_id
_entity_poly.type
_entity_poly.pdbx_seq_one_letter_code
_entity_poly.pdbx_strand_id
1 'polypeptide(L)'
;THSKSILVATGKMPKRILWRELVLAAEAVEGERILDGLKSFDIRKSHTMACTDCAEPEPHQMRYRLLVCSSDACCESSSTACAWRGKLLTCSVTKCASIYDFGGHNSDAMSPKKKKLTAAQKEYCRELAEQHVRPMRIHHALSRKFSVPLDSLPDLGVIQNYVNHYSRTFLENHDRVDELRAWVQERAFTGAEATDQPFTFSWLLDPERRPVVGDGSDQRPFVVGLSTKA
;
A
#
# COMPACT_ATOMS: atom_id res chain seq x y z
N THR A 1 -40.85 50.07 22.19
CA THR A 1 -41.43 48.99 21.35
C THR A 1 -40.45 48.64 20.25
N HIS A 2 -39.66 47.58 20.46
CA HIS A 2 -38.68 47.09 19.48
C HIS A 2 -39.13 45.70 19.02
N SER A 3 -39.71 45.63 17.82
CA SER A 3 -39.97 44.37 17.13
C SER A 3 -38.72 43.98 16.36
N LYS A 4 -37.97 42.99 16.87
CA LYS A 4 -36.95 42.29 16.10
C LYS A 4 -37.63 41.24 15.24
N SER A 5 -37.63 41.47 13.93
CA SER A 5 -37.99 40.48 12.92
C SER A 5 -36.95 39.36 12.94
N ILE A 6 -37.36 38.15 13.35
CA ILE A 6 -36.57 36.93 13.25
C ILE A 6 -36.64 36.48 11.79
N LEU A 7 -35.54 36.64 11.07
CA LEU A 7 -35.30 35.97 9.80
C LEU A 7 -35.19 34.47 10.06
N VAL A 8 -36.20 33.72 9.63
CA VAL A 8 -36.17 32.25 9.57
C VAL A 8 -35.14 31.86 8.51
N ALA A 9 -33.95 31.46 8.96
CA ALA A 9 -32.97 30.82 8.10
C ALA A 9 -33.50 29.44 7.68
N THR A 10 -33.80 29.29 6.40
CA THR A 10 -34.11 28.00 5.76
C THR A 10 -32.84 27.16 5.65
N GLY A 11 -32.34 26.68 6.79
CA GLY A 11 -31.33 25.64 6.83
C GLY A 11 -31.92 24.33 6.30
N LYS A 12 -31.67 24.01 5.03
CA LYS A 12 -31.90 22.65 4.51
C LYS A 12 -31.15 21.67 5.41
N MET A 13 -31.86 20.93 6.26
CA MET A 13 -31.28 19.79 6.96
C MET A 13 -30.64 18.87 5.91
N PRO A 14 -29.40 18.39 6.12
CA PRO A 14 -28.79 17.44 5.21
C PRO A 14 -29.71 16.21 5.14
N LYS A 15 -30.21 15.91 3.93
CA LYS A 15 -31.08 14.75 3.68
C LYS A 15 -30.38 13.52 4.25
N ARG A 16 -31.01 12.83 5.20
CA ARG A 16 -30.51 11.54 5.71
C ARG A 16 -30.48 10.58 4.54
N ILE A 17 -29.29 10.14 4.16
CA ILE A 17 -29.10 9.12 3.13
C ILE A 17 -29.55 7.79 3.73
N LEU A 18 -30.58 7.19 3.14
CA LEU A 18 -31.03 5.85 3.47
C LEU A 18 -30.13 4.86 2.76
N TRP A 19 -29.11 4.39 3.48
CA TRP A 19 -28.18 3.39 2.99
C TRP A 19 -28.88 2.03 2.87
N ARG A 20 -28.76 1.38 1.71
CA ARG A 20 -29.15 -0.01 1.53
C ARG A 20 -28.00 -0.90 1.97
N GLU A 21 -28.32 -1.96 2.71
CA GLU A 21 -27.36 -2.93 3.21
C GLU A 21 -27.06 -3.95 2.12
N LEU A 22 -25.79 -4.08 1.75
CA LEU A 22 -25.32 -5.16 0.88
C LEU A 22 -24.86 -6.34 1.71
N VAL A 23 -24.13 -6.06 2.80
CA VAL A 23 -23.75 -7.05 3.80
C VAL A 23 -23.44 -6.38 5.14
N LEU A 24 -23.67 -7.10 6.23
CA LEU A 24 -23.35 -6.66 7.59
C LEU A 24 -22.36 -7.62 8.22
N ALA A 25 -21.33 -7.06 8.87
CA ALA A 25 -20.33 -7.80 9.64
C ALA A 25 -19.75 -9.04 8.92
N ALA A 26 -19.61 -9.00 7.60
CA ALA A 26 -18.99 -10.09 6.84
C ALA A 26 -17.54 -10.28 7.27
N GLU A 27 -17.08 -11.52 7.31
CA GLU A 27 -15.66 -11.80 7.48
C GLU A 27 -14.82 -11.12 6.39
N ALA A 28 -13.55 -10.84 6.69
CA ALA A 28 -12.69 -10.05 5.80
C ALA A 28 -12.64 -10.58 4.35
N VAL A 29 -12.59 -11.90 4.18
CA VAL A 29 -12.53 -12.57 2.87
C VAL A 29 -13.85 -12.44 2.10
N GLU A 30 -14.99 -12.53 2.79
CA GLU A 30 -16.30 -12.34 2.16
C GLU A 30 -16.53 -10.87 1.80
N GLY A 31 -16.17 -9.96 2.71
CA GLY A 31 -16.22 -8.52 2.44
C GLY A 31 -15.36 -8.11 1.24
N GLU A 32 -14.16 -8.66 1.11
CA GLU A 32 -13.28 -8.43 -0.06
C GLU A 32 -13.93 -8.95 -1.35
N ARG A 33 -14.51 -10.15 -1.33
CA ARG A 33 -15.24 -10.71 -2.50
C ARG A 33 -16.40 -9.83 -2.94
N ILE A 34 -17.17 -9.29 -2.01
CA ILE A 34 -18.29 -8.38 -2.32
C ILE A 34 -17.75 -7.07 -2.93
N LEU A 35 -16.72 -6.48 -2.34
CA LEU A 35 -16.07 -5.28 -2.89
C LEU A 35 -15.49 -5.51 -4.29
N ASP A 36 -14.90 -6.69 -4.51
CA ASP A 36 -14.39 -7.13 -5.81
C ASP A 36 -15.49 -7.40 -6.83
N GLY A 37 -16.75 -7.57 -6.41
CA GLY A 37 -17.92 -7.61 -7.29
C GLY A 37 -18.37 -6.22 -7.76
N LEU A 38 -18.23 -5.19 -6.92
CA LEU A 38 -18.69 -3.83 -7.23
C LEU A 38 -17.97 -3.21 -8.42
N LYS A 39 -18.64 -2.33 -9.19
CA LYS A 39 -17.97 -1.53 -10.23
C LYS A 39 -16.80 -0.73 -9.67
N SER A 40 -15.85 -0.36 -10.52
CA SER A 40 -14.71 0.47 -10.13
C SER A 40 -15.15 1.67 -9.28
N PHE A 41 -14.48 1.84 -8.14
CA PHE A 41 -14.78 2.89 -7.19
C PHE A 41 -13.49 3.48 -6.61
N ASP A 42 -13.61 4.73 -6.16
CA ASP A 42 -12.57 5.45 -5.42
C ASP A 42 -13.05 5.77 -3.99
N ILE A 43 -12.09 5.85 -3.06
CA ILE A 43 -12.37 6.22 -1.67
C ILE A 43 -12.32 7.74 -1.56
N ARG A 44 -13.48 8.38 -1.39
CA ARG A 44 -13.60 9.83 -1.24
C ARG A 44 -13.31 10.32 0.17
N LYS A 45 -13.68 9.52 1.18
CA LYS A 45 -13.44 9.84 2.59
C LYS A 45 -12.99 8.57 3.30
N SER A 46 -11.99 8.69 4.18
CA SER A 46 -11.53 7.61 5.04
C SER A 46 -11.15 8.20 6.40
N HIS A 47 -11.79 7.74 7.47
CA HIS A 47 -11.45 8.13 8.84
C HIS A 47 -11.72 6.98 9.80
N THR A 48 -11.24 7.10 11.04
CA THR A 48 -11.52 6.15 12.11
C THR A 48 -12.62 6.69 13.02
N MET A 49 -13.39 5.78 13.60
CA MET A 49 -14.43 6.07 14.59
C MET A 49 -14.54 4.91 15.57
N ALA A 50 -15.28 5.07 16.68
CA ALA A 50 -15.55 3.98 17.61
C ALA A 50 -16.27 2.84 16.88
N CYS A 51 -15.86 1.60 17.15
CA CYS A 51 -16.50 0.43 16.55
C CYS A 51 -17.89 0.20 17.14
N THR A 52 -18.86 -0.05 16.27
CA THR A 52 -20.24 -0.38 16.62
C THR A 52 -20.73 -1.68 15.98
N ASP A 53 -19.87 -2.35 15.20
CA ASP A 53 -20.24 -3.47 14.33
C ASP A 53 -19.94 -4.83 14.93
N CYS A 54 -19.15 -4.91 16.01
CA CYS A 54 -18.79 -6.19 16.64
C CYS A 54 -18.93 -6.13 18.16
N ALA A 55 -19.11 -7.31 18.77
CA ALA A 55 -19.40 -7.48 20.19
C ALA A 55 -18.13 -7.62 21.06
N GLU A 56 -16.97 -7.13 20.58
CA GLU A 56 -15.74 -7.17 21.37
C GLU A 56 -15.92 -6.35 22.65
N PRO A 57 -15.46 -6.87 23.81
CA PRO A 57 -15.68 -6.24 25.11
C PRO A 57 -14.87 -4.95 25.27
N GLU A 58 -13.69 -4.89 24.65
CA GLU A 58 -12.79 -3.74 24.76
C GLU A 58 -13.11 -2.68 23.70
N PRO A 59 -13.21 -1.39 24.09
CA PRO A 59 -13.39 -0.30 23.15
C PRO A 59 -12.27 -0.25 22.11
N HIS A 60 -12.65 -0.28 20.84
CA HIS A 60 -11.70 -0.23 19.73
C HIS A 60 -12.27 0.57 18.56
N GLN A 61 -11.46 0.74 17.52
CA GLN A 61 -11.81 1.58 16.38
C GLN A 61 -12.33 0.77 15.20
N MET A 62 -13.09 1.42 14.35
CA MET A 62 -13.41 0.95 13.01
C MET A 62 -13.04 2.01 11.98
N ARG A 63 -12.72 1.57 10.77
CA ARG A 63 -12.47 2.45 9.64
C ARG A 63 -13.78 2.69 8.90
N TYR A 64 -14.19 3.95 8.81
CA TYR A 64 -15.28 4.40 7.98
C TYR A 64 -14.75 4.92 6.64
N ARG A 65 -15.29 4.42 5.53
CA ARG A 65 -14.96 4.87 4.18
C ARG A 65 -16.19 5.17 3.35
N LEU A 66 -16.16 6.28 2.62
CA LEU A 66 -17.14 6.60 1.58
C LEU A 66 -16.54 6.35 0.21
N LEU A 67 -17.30 5.62 -0.61
CA LEU A 67 -16.93 5.21 -1.96
C LEU A 67 -17.74 6.02 -2.97
N VAL A 68 -17.10 6.36 -4.09
CA VAL A 68 -17.73 6.98 -5.26
C VAL A 68 -17.44 6.14 -6.49
N CYS A 69 -18.38 6.09 -7.43
CA CYS A 69 -18.17 5.38 -8.68
C CYS A 69 -17.06 6.03 -9.50
N SER A 70 -16.11 5.22 -9.98
CA SER A 70 -15.04 5.59 -10.92
C SER A 70 -15.03 4.68 -12.16
N SER A 71 -16.16 4.07 -12.48
CA SER A 71 -16.35 3.25 -13.68
C SER A 71 -16.47 4.12 -14.93
N ASP A 72 -15.59 3.89 -15.91
CA ASP A 72 -15.61 4.58 -17.22
C ASP A 72 -16.96 4.40 -17.94
N ALA A 73 -17.56 3.21 -17.85
CA ALA A 73 -18.87 2.92 -18.43
C ALA A 73 -19.98 3.80 -17.85
N CYS A 74 -19.90 4.14 -16.56
CA CYS A 74 -20.83 5.09 -15.93
C CYS A 74 -20.51 6.53 -16.32
N CYS A 75 -19.23 6.86 -16.52
CA CYS A 75 -18.75 8.17 -16.94
C CYS A 75 -19.21 8.49 -18.37
N GLU A 76 -19.07 7.53 -19.29
CA GLU A 76 -19.42 7.70 -20.71
C GLU A 76 -20.93 7.69 -20.95
N SER A 77 -21.70 6.98 -20.12
CA SER A 77 -23.16 6.89 -20.25
C SER A 77 -23.92 8.18 -19.93
N SER A 78 -23.32 9.16 -19.26
CA SER A 78 -23.99 10.39 -18.86
C SER A 78 -23.01 11.55 -18.71
N SER A 79 -23.42 12.75 -19.09
CA SER A 79 -22.69 14.00 -18.80
C SER A 79 -22.70 14.37 -17.31
N THR A 80 -23.51 13.71 -16.49
CA THR A 80 -23.59 13.95 -15.04
C THR A 80 -22.86 12.88 -14.25
N ALA A 81 -22.24 13.30 -13.14
CA ALA A 81 -21.53 12.38 -12.26
C ALA A 81 -22.46 11.28 -11.74
N CYS A 82 -21.99 10.04 -11.79
CA CYS A 82 -22.71 8.86 -11.33
C CYS A 82 -23.24 9.06 -9.90
N ALA A 83 -24.54 8.81 -9.71
CA ALA A 83 -25.22 9.03 -8.44
C ALA A 83 -24.83 8.00 -7.37
N TRP A 84 -24.40 6.80 -7.78
CA TRP A 84 -23.99 5.72 -6.89
C TRP A 84 -22.95 6.15 -5.86
N ARG A 85 -23.17 5.78 -4.59
CA ARG A 85 -22.26 5.92 -3.47
C ARG A 85 -22.19 4.61 -2.70
N GLY A 86 -21.02 4.30 -2.18
CA GLY A 86 -20.82 3.19 -1.25
C GLY A 86 -20.40 3.68 0.13
N LYS A 87 -20.68 2.89 1.15
CA LYS A 87 -20.16 3.06 2.51
C LYS A 87 -19.56 1.72 2.94
N LEU A 88 -18.30 1.75 3.36
CA LEU A 88 -17.58 0.59 3.86
C LEU A 88 -17.15 0.87 5.30
N LEU A 89 -17.53 -0.03 6.18
CA LEU A 89 -17.15 -0.07 7.59
C LEU A 89 -16.24 -1.28 7.77
N THR A 90 -15.10 -1.12 8.44
CA THR A 90 -14.18 -2.23 8.71
C THR A 90 -13.66 -2.16 10.14
N CYS A 91 -13.91 -3.19 10.95
CA CYS A 91 -13.41 -3.28 12.31
C CYS A 91 -11.88 -3.35 12.35
N SER A 92 -11.22 -2.64 13.28
CA SER A 92 -9.76 -2.70 13.42
C SER A 92 -9.26 -4.02 14.01
N VAL A 93 -10.09 -4.71 14.80
CA VAL A 93 -9.76 -5.95 15.51
C VAL A 93 -10.17 -7.16 14.68
N THR A 94 -11.47 -7.42 14.56
CA THR A 94 -12.01 -8.61 13.88
C THR A 94 -11.84 -8.60 12.36
N LYS A 95 -11.53 -7.42 11.79
CA LYS A 95 -11.48 -7.18 10.34
C LYS A 95 -12.80 -7.42 9.61
N CYS A 96 -13.90 -7.66 10.31
CA CYS A 96 -15.22 -7.76 9.70
C CYS A 96 -15.58 -6.47 8.96
N ALA A 97 -16.31 -6.62 7.85
CA ALA A 97 -16.70 -5.54 6.97
C ALA A 97 -18.22 -5.46 6.81
N SER A 98 -18.77 -4.25 6.96
CA SER A 98 -20.16 -3.94 6.64
C SER A 98 -20.20 -3.02 5.43
N ILE A 99 -20.93 -3.40 4.40
CA ILE A 99 -20.96 -2.71 3.10
C ILE A 99 -22.38 -2.28 2.80
N TYR A 100 -22.49 -1.03 2.39
CA TYR A 100 -23.76 -0.40 2.05
C TYR A 100 -23.61 0.37 0.74
N ASP A 101 -24.73 0.56 0.07
CA ASP A 101 -24.79 1.43 -1.10
C ASP A 101 -26.00 2.36 -1.10
N PHE A 102 -25.94 3.34 -2.00
CA PHE A 102 -26.99 4.32 -2.19
C PHE A 102 -26.96 4.83 -3.64
N GLY A 103 -28.14 4.95 -4.24
CA GLY A 103 -28.31 5.41 -5.61
C GLY A 103 -27.99 4.35 -6.67
N GLY A 104 -28.33 4.66 -7.91
CA GLY A 104 -28.04 3.82 -9.07
C GLY A 104 -26.73 4.20 -9.75
N HIS A 105 -26.14 3.22 -10.44
CA HIS A 105 -25.13 3.49 -11.45
C HIS A 105 -25.78 4.05 -12.72
N ASN A 106 -25.05 4.85 -13.50
CA ASN A 106 -25.55 5.38 -14.77
C ASN A 106 -25.61 4.31 -15.89
N SER A 107 -24.82 3.25 -15.75
CA SER A 107 -24.73 2.16 -16.71
C SER A 107 -24.60 0.83 -15.97
N ASP A 108 -25.21 -0.22 -16.53
CA ASP A 108 -25.09 -1.60 -16.03
C ASP A 108 -23.81 -2.30 -16.49
N ALA A 109 -23.13 -1.79 -17.52
CA ALA A 109 -21.89 -2.37 -18.05
C ALA A 109 -20.71 -2.23 -17.07
N MET A 110 -19.94 -3.32 -16.89
CA MET A 110 -18.72 -3.28 -16.08
C MET A 110 -17.55 -2.70 -16.85
N SER A 111 -16.81 -1.78 -16.24
CA SER A 111 -15.52 -1.32 -16.77
C SER A 111 -14.38 -2.26 -16.36
N PRO A 112 -13.29 -2.32 -17.15
CA PRO A 112 -12.05 -2.96 -16.71
C PRO A 112 -11.61 -2.40 -15.36
N LYS A 113 -11.34 -3.29 -14.39
CA LYS A 113 -10.85 -2.87 -13.08
C LYS A 113 -9.33 -2.78 -13.11
N LYS A 114 -8.78 -1.78 -12.42
CA LYS A 114 -7.35 -1.75 -12.11
C LYS A 114 -7.01 -3.03 -11.34
N LYS A 115 -6.01 -3.77 -11.83
CA LYS A 115 -5.52 -5.00 -11.19
C LYS A 115 -4.88 -4.61 -9.86
N LYS A 116 -5.37 -5.20 -8.77
CA LYS A 116 -4.90 -4.95 -7.39
C LYS A 116 -4.42 -6.26 -6.79
N LEU A 117 -3.48 -6.17 -5.85
CA LEU A 117 -3.08 -7.32 -5.05
C LEU A 117 -4.22 -7.68 -4.08
N THR A 118 -4.67 -8.93 -4.13
CA THR A 118 -5.62 -9.48 -3.14
C THR A 118 -4.96 -9.59 -1.77
N ALA A 119 -5.73 -9.77 -0.69
CA ALA A 119 -5.17 -10.02 0.63
C ALA A 119 -4.18 -11.20 0.67
N ALA A 120 -4.52 -12.32 0.02
CA ALA A 120 -3.66 -13.50 -0.06
C ALA A 120 -2.35 -13.23 -0.82
N GLN A 121 -2.43 -12.48 -1.93
CA GLN A 121 -1.23 -12.08 -2.68
C GLN A 121 -0.35 -11.13 -1.86
N LYS A 122 -0.95 -10.20 -1.11
CA LYS A 122 -0.21 -9.30 -0.22
C LYS A 122 0.52 -10.05 0.89
N GLU A 123 -0.11 -11.06 1.50
CA GLU A 123 0.55 -11.91 2.50
C GLU A 123 1.77 -12.60 1.89
N TYR A 124 1.59 -13.23 0.72
CA TYR A 124 2.72 -13.88 0.06
C TYR A 124 3.84 -12.92 -0.34
N CYS A 125 3.50 -11.69 -0.75
CA CYS A 125 4.50 -10.65 -0.99
C CYS A 125 5.29 -10.30 0.28
N ARG A 126 4.65 -10.29 1.46
CA ARG A 126 5.32 -10.05 2.75
C ARG A 126 6.28 -11.19 3.10
N GLU A 127 5.83 -12.43 3.01
CA GLU A 127 6.66 -13.62 3.24
C GLU A 127 7.94 -13.59 2.38
N LEU A 128 7.81 -13.23 1.10
CA LEU A 128 8.96 -13.13 0.21
C LEU A 128 9.81 -11.88 0.45
N ALA A 129 9.20 -10.78 0.93
CA ALA A 129 9.93 -9.58 1.31
C ALA A 129 10.78 -9.80 2.57
N GLU A 130 10.29 -10.56 3.55
CA GLU A 130 11.04 -11.00 4.74
C GLU A 130 12.28 -11.84 4.34
N GLN A 131 12.17 -12.61 3.26
CA GLN A 131 13.29 -13.36 2.67
C GLN A 131 14.17 -12.52 1.72
N HIS A 132 13.98 -11.19 1.69
CA HIS A 132 14.70 -10.25 0.82
C HIS A 132 14.66 -10.61 -0.68
N VAL A 133 13.57 -11.25 -1.13
CA VAL A 133 13.39 -11.58 -2.55
C VAL A 133 13.09 -10.29 -3.33
N ARG A 134 13.80 -10.09 -4.45
CA ARG A 134 13.60 -8.90 -5.30
C ARG A 134 12.16 -8.82 -5.84
N PRO A 135 11.54 -7.62 -5.92
CA PRO A 135 10.16 -7.45 -6.37
C PRO A 135 9.83 -8.11 -7.72
N MET A 136 10.75 -8.08 -8.69
CA MET A 136 10.56 -8.78 -9.98
C MET A 136 10.42 -10.29 -9.80
N ARG A 137 11.22 -10.90 -8.92
CA ARG A 137 11.12 -12.33 -8.61
C ARG A 137 9.82 -12.63 -7.86
N ILE A 138 9.36 -11.72 -7.00
CA ILE A 138 8.05 -11.81 -6.33
C ILE A 138 6.91 -11.80 -7.37
N HIS A 139 6.97 -10.95 -8.39
CA HIS A 139 5.96 -10.90 -9.46
C HIS A 139 5.84 -12.24 -10.21
N HIS A 140 6.95 -12.85 -10.61
CA HIS A 140 6.94 -14.19 -11.21
C HIS A 140 6.53 -15.30 -10.23
N ALA A 141 6.88 -15.17 -8.94
CA ALA A 141 6.46 -16.12 -7.91
C ALA A 141 4.95 -16.07 -7.66
N LEU A 142 4.34 -14.89 -7.68
CA LEU A 142 2.89 -14.69 -7.58
C LEU A 142 2.16 -15.43 -8.71
N SER A 143 2.62 -15.24 -9.95
CA SER A 143 2.02 -15.90 -11.11
C SER A 143 1.99 -17.42 -10.97
N ARG A 144 3.10 -18.01 -10.50
CA ARG A 144 3.20 -19.45 -10.26
C ARG A 144 2.37 -19.93 -9.07
N LYS A 145 2.42 -19.24 -7.92
CA LYS A 145 1.72 -19.67 -6.68
C LYS A 145 0.20 -19.62 -6.82
N PHE A 146 -0.32 -18.63 -7.53
CA PHE A 146 -1.76 -18.43 -7.69
C PHE A 146 -2.30 -18.95 -9.03
N SER A 147 -1.44 -19.53 -9.88
CA SER A 147 -1.80 -19.96 -11.25
C SER A 147 -2.45 -18.84 -12.08
N VAL A 148 -1.96 -17.61 -11.90
CA VAL A 148 -2.49 -16.40 -12.56
C VAL A 148 -1.48 -15.96 -13.64
N PRO A 149 -1.88 -15.77 -14.91
CA PRO A 149 -1.01 -15.21 -15.93
C PRO A 149 -0.39 -13.87 -15.51
N LEU A 150 0.88 -13.62 -15.86
CA LEU A 150 1.56 -12.36 -15.53
C LEU A 150 0.77 -11.13 -16.00
N ASP A 151 0.16 -11.21 -17.18
CA ASP A 151 -0.65 -10.13 -17.75
C ASP A 151 -1.93 -9.85 -16.96
N SER A 152 -2.38 -10.77 -16.11
CA SER A 152 -3.54 -10.57 -15.25
C SER A 152 -3.18 -10.14 -13.83
N LEU A 153 -1.89 -10.11 -13.49
CA LEU A 153 -1.41 -9.55 -12.23
C LEU A 153 -1.32 -8.02 -12.29
N PRO A 154 -1.28 -7.34 -11.12
CA PRO A 154 -0.92 -5.94 -11.05
C PRO A 154 0.46 -5.69 -11.69
N ASP A 155 0.62 -4.49 -12.25
CA ASP A 155 1.90 -4.07 -12.82
C ASP A 155 3.00 -4.15 -11.76
N LEU A 156 4.23 -4.40 -12.22
CA LEU A 156 5.39 -4.54 -11.36
C LEU A 156 5.55 -3.35 -10.40
N GLY A 157 5.24 -2.13 -10.84
CA GLY A 157 5.29 -0.93 -10.01
C GLY A 157 4.40 -1.00 -8.76
N VAL A 158 3.24 -1.65 -8.86
CA VAL A 158 2.33 -1.86 -7.70
C VAL A 158 2.99 -2.77 -6.66
N ILE A 159 3.63 -3.86 -7.13
CA ILE A 159 4.31 -4.82 -6.25
C ILE A 159 5.56 -4.19 -5.64
N GLN A 160 6.36 -3.47 -6.42
CA GLN A 160 7.53 -2.73 -5.94
C GLN A 160 7.14 -1.76 -4.83
N ASN A 161 6.13 -0.91 -5.07
CA ASN A 161 5.67 0.05 -4.07
C ASN A 161 5.19 -0.63 -2.79
N TYR A 162 4.44 -1.74 -2.94
CA TYR A 162 3.94 -2.51 -1.80
C TYR A 162 5.08 -3.13 -0.96
N VAL A 163 6.00 -3.84 -1.62
CA VAL A 163 7.12 -4.53 -0.97
C VAL A 163 8.07 -3.52 -0.34
N ASN A 164 8.44 -2.45 -1.06
CA ASN A 164 9.36 -1.43 -0.53
C ASN A 164 8.78 -0.70 0.68
N HIS A 165 7.48 -0.37 0.65
CA HIS A 165 6.80 0.18 1.81
C HIS A 165 6.88 -0.80 2.99
N TYR A 166 6.51 -2.06 2.78
CA TYR A 166 6.55 -3.06 3.84
C TYR A 166 7.97 -3.24 4.42
N SER A 167 8.98 -3.40 3.57
CA SER A 167 10.37 -3.56 4.01
C SER A 167 10.87 -2.37 4.83
N ARG A 168 10.54 -1.13 4.42
CA ARG A 168 10.94 0.08 5.16
C ARG A 168 10.21 0.23 6.50
N THR A 169 8.96 -0.22 6.59
CA THR A 169 8.14 -0.05 7.80
C THR A 169 8.35 -1.17 8.82
N PHE A 170 8.60 -2.41 8.37
CA PHE A 170 8.56 -3.58 9.25
C PHE A 170 9.87 -4.37 9.31
N LEU A 171 10.76 -4.25 8.32
CA LEU A 171 12.00 -5.06 8.27
C LEU A 171 13.24 -4.26 8.65
N GLU A 172 13.06 -3.07 9.25
CA GLU A 172 14.15 -2.13 9.58
C GLU A 172 15.17 -1.98 8.46
N ASN A 173 14.70 -2.08 7.21
CA ASN A 173 15.52 -1.88 6.03
C ASN A 173 15.72 -0.36 5.85
N HIS A 174 16.33 0.24 6.87
CA HIS A 174 17.00 1.51 6.78
C HIS A 174 18.15 1.26 5.81
N ASP A 175 18.23 2.08 4.77
CA ASP A 175 19.38 2.10 3.89
C ASP A 175 20.62 2.41 4.74
N ARG A 176 21.24 1.38 5.34
CA ARG A 176 22.52 1.47 6.09
C ARG A 176 23.68 1.72 5.14
N VAL A 177 23.40 2.24 3.96
CA VAL A 177 24.36 2.56 2.92
C VAL A 177 25.38 3.55 3.46
N ASP A 178 24.95 4.54 4.25
CA ASP A 178 25.87 5.51 4.85
C ASP A 178 26.72 4.90 5.97
N GLU A 179 26.16 4.01 6.80
CA GLU A 179 26.92 3.29 7.82
C GLU A 179 27.92 2.30 7.21
N LEU A 180 27.50 1.56 6.18
CA LEU A 180 28.38 0.66 5.42
C LEU A 180 29.45 1.45 4.68
N ARG A 181 29.11 2.60 4.11
CA ARG A 181 30.06 3.50 3.46
C ARG A 181 31.10 4.00 4.47
N ALA A 182 30.68 4.44 5.64
CA ALA A 182 31.58 4.84 6.72
C ALA A 182 32.48 3.68 7.16
N TRP A 183 31.91 2.49 7.36
CA TRP A 183 32.64 1.30 7.77
C TRP A 183 33.72 0.86 6.76
N VAL A 184 33.39 0.93 5.46
CA VAL A 184 34.33 0.65 4.37
C VAL A 184 35.43 1.71 4.32
N GLN A 185 35.08 3.00 4.42
CA GLN A 185 36.07 4.08 4.38
C GLN A 185 37.02 4.04 5.59
N GLU A 186 36.52 3.71 6.78
CA GLU A 186 37.33 3.57 8.00
C GLU A 186 38.38 2.46 7.88
N ARG A 187 38.07 1.40 7.12
CA ARG A 187 38.94 0.23 6.92
C ARG A 187 39.68 0.28 5.58
N ALA A 188 39.83 1.44 4.96
CA ALA A 188 40.61 1.57 3.74
C ALA A 188 42.07 1.15 3.99
N PHE A 189 42.65 0.37 3.08
CA PHE A 189 44.05 -0.03 3.18
C PHE A 189 45.01 1.17 3.17
N THR A 190 45.73 1.36 4.27
CA THR A 190 46.76 2.38 4.49
C THR A 190 48.18 1.80 4.43
N GLY A 191 48.33 0.48 4.55
CA GLY A 191 49.61 -0.21 4.64
C GLY A 191 50.12 -0.37 6.07
N ALA A 192 49.55 0.35 7.05
CA ALA A 192 49.96 0.32 8.46
C ALA A 192 49.22 -0.74 9.31
N GLU A 193 48.35 -1.55 8.71
CA GLU A 193 47.50 -2.50 9.42
C GLU A 193 48.31 -3.66 10.03
N ALA A 194 47.83 -4.23 11.14
CA ALA A 194 48.43 -5.44 11.72
C ALA A 194 48.20 -6.67 10.80
N THR A 195 48.94 -7.76 11.03
CA THR A 195 48.90 -8.96 10.17
C THR A 195 47.51 -9.60 10.10
N ASP A 196 46.80 -9.59 11.23
CA ASP A 196 45.47 -10.14 11.46
C ASP A 196 44.34 -9.10 11.29
N GLN A 197 44.67 -7.83 11.08
CA GLN A 197 43.69 -6.77 10.94
C GLN A 197 43.07 -6.79 9.54
N PRO A 198 41.73 -6.95 9.43
CA PRO A 198 41.06 -6.90 8.15
C PRO A 198 41.01 -5.47 7.61
N PHE A 199 41.28 -5.33 6.32
CA PHE A 199 41.17 -4.09 5.58
C PHE A 199 40.35 -4.29 4.30
N THR A 200 39.86 -3.17 3.79
CA THR A 200 39.12 -3.09 2.54
C THR A 200 39.97 -2.50 1.44
N PHE A 201 39.80 -3.01 0.23
CA PHE A 201 40.32 -2.41 -0.98
C PHE A 201 39.22 -2.36 -2.04
N SER A 202 39.27 -1.35 -2.89
CA SER A 202 38.28 -1.11 -3.95
C SER A 202 39.01 -0.89 -5.26
N TRP A 203 38.32 -1.19 -6.36
CA TRP A 203 38.79 -0.86 -7.70
C TRP A 203 38.84 0.66 -7.96
N LEU A 204 37.93 1.42 -7.34
CA LEU A 204 37.84 2.87 -7.47
C LEU A 204 38.12 3.55 -6.13
N LEU A 205 39.06 4.49 -6.14
CA LEU A 205 39.46 5.29 -4.97
C LEU A 205 39.18 6.78 -5.23
N ASP A 206 38.79 7.50 -4.18
CA ASP A 206 38.67 8.96 -4.20
C ASP A 206 40.07 9.62 -4.16
N PRO A 207 40.17 10.95 -4.32
CA PRO A 207 41.45 11.66 -4.23
C PRO A 207 42.18 11.46 -2.89
N GLU A 208 41.44 11.14 -1.83
CA GLU A 208 41.95 10.82 -0.49
C GLU A 208 42.31 9.33 -0.31
N ARG A 209 42.34 8.54 -1.39
CA ARG A 209 42.62 7.08 -1.42
C ARG A 209 41.62 6.21 -0.66
N ARG A 210 40.40 6.69 -0.43
CA ARG A 210 39.33 5.89 0.17
C ARG A 210 38.49 5.20 -0.90
N PRO A 211 37.95 4.00 -0.63
CA PRO A 211 37.01 3.32 -1.51
C PRO A 211 35.82 4.21 -1.93
N VAL A 212 35.61 4.35 -3.24
CA VAL A 212 34.40 4.99 -3.77
C VAL A 212 33.25 3.99 -3.69
N VAL A 213 32.30 4.29 -2.81
CA VAL A 213 31.06 3.52 -2.68
C VAL A 213 30.02 4.06 -3.67
N GLY A 214 29.88 3.38 -4.81
CA GLY A 214 28.86 3.65 -5.84
C GLY A 214 27.43 3.48 -5.32
N ASP A 215 26.45 3.64 -6.21
CA ASP A 215 25.02 3.49 -5.87
C ASP A 215 24.50 2.05 -6.05
N GLY A 216 25.38 1.12 -6.44
CA GLY A 216 25.03 -0.29 -6.66
C GLY A 216 24.25 -0.54 -7.96
N SER A 217 24.17 0.44 -8.86
CA SER A 217 23.65 0.24 -10.21
C SER A 217 24.66 -0.45 -11.11
N ASP A 218 24.19 -1.09 -12.19
CA ASP A 218 25.07 -1.72 -13.19
C ASP A 218 25.96 -0.69 -13.93
N GLN A 219 25.57 0.59 -13.92
CA GLN A 219 26.34 1.68 -14.52
C GLN A 219 27.46 2.17 -13.59
N ARG A 220 27.29 2.03 -12.28
CA ARG A 220 28.27 2.40 -11.25
C ARG A 220 28.39 1.28 -10.21
N PRO A 221 28.86 0.09 -10.63
CA PRO A 221 28.96 -1.05 -9.73
C PRO A 221 29.96 -0.74 -8.61
N PHE A 222 29.59 -1.12 -7.38
CA PHE A 222 30.45 -1.02 -6.22
C PHE A 222 31.01 -2.40 -5.89
N VAL A 223 32.34 -2.54 -5.92
CA VAL A 223 33.04 -3.78 -5.58
C VAL A 223 34.11 -3.46 -4.56
N VAL A 224 33.99 -4.06 -3.38
CA VAL A 224 34.98 -3.98 -2.31
C VAL A 224 35.44 -5.37 -1.93
N GLY A 225 36.75 -5.57 -1.94
CA GLY A 225 37.41 -6.75 -1.40
C GLY A 225 37.73 -6.55 0.08
N LEU A 226 37.59 -7.63 0.85
CA LEU A 226 38.02 -7.73 2.25
C LEU A 226 39.20 -8.69 2.32
N SER A 227 40.30 -8.27 2.94
CA SER A 227 41.47 -9.11 3.13
C SER A 227 42.14 -8.82 4.47
N THR A 228 42.93 -9.78 4.94
CA THR A 228 43.96 -9.61 5.96
C THR A 228 45.34 -9.62 5.28
N LYS A 229 46.41 -9.32 6.01
CA LYS A 229 47.78 -9.48 5.49
C LYS A 229 48.29 -10.92 5.61
N ALA A 230 47.68 -11.72 6.49
CA ALA A 230 47.88 -13.16 6.62
C ALA A 230 47.41 -13.91 5.37
#